data_AF-A0A1C6GXE9-F1
#
_entry.id   AF-A0A1C6GXE9-F1
#
_cell.length_a   1.000
_cell.length_b   1.000
_cell.length_c   1.000
_cell.angle_alpha   90.00
_cell.angle_beta   90.00
_cell.angle_gamma   90.00
#
_symmetry.space_group_name_H-M   'P 1'
#
loop_
_entity.id
_entity.type
_entity.pdbx_description
1 polymer ?
#
loop_
_entity_poly.entity_id
_entity_poly.type
_entity_poly.pdbx_seq_one_letter_code
_entity_poly.pdbx_strand_id
1 'polypeptide(L)'
;MLKSELLELVKDVKEDVDIDNIIEPKYLTIDKLKSKVKSNDNNEIKSWFDSEKDTHSSKSLETWKSGSGGQEYAVQKYYELYPDRKPKDPKDEEIEKLKRQIAENKKLEAKEKLKISALQKLNEDKLPTELIDKLIGEDENTTNENISKFKSMIEKVITDTKQNYTKSNSYEPPGGNNNSVKTYEDLIKNADNMTAEQIAEQFSNIQ
;
A
#
# COMPACT_ATOMS: atom_id res chain seq x y z
N MET A 1 3.66 70.12 46.73
CA MET A 1 4.15 70.71 47.99
C MET A 1 3.78 72.16 48.00
N LEU A 2 3.35 72.67 49.14
CA LEU A 2 3.35 74.11 49.38
C LEU A 2 4.72 74.55 49.88
N LYS A 3 5.13 75.78 49.57
CA LYS A 3 6.42 76.35 50.01
C LYS A 3 6.64 76.22 51.52
N SER A 4 5.57 76.34 52.31
CA SER A 4 5.59 76.18 53.77
C SER A 4 6.00 74.78 54.21
N GLU A 5 5.49 73.74 53.56
CA GLU A 5 5.79 72.34 53.88
C GLU A 5 7.24 71.98 53.54
N LEU A 6 7.78 72.56 52.46
CA LEU A 6 9.18 72.36 52.07
C LEU A 6 10.12 73.01 53.09
N LEU A 7 9.81 74.24 53.51
CA LEU A 7 10.59 74.96 54.51
C LEU A 7 10.61 74.24 55.86
N GLU A 8 9.50 73.64 56.27
CA GLU A 8 9.42 72.86 57.51
C GLU A 8 10.29 71.59 57.45
N LEU A 9 10.31 70.90 56.31
CA LEU A 9 11.10 69.67 56.13
C LEU A 9 12.61 69.89 56.09
N VAL A 10 13.06 71.07 55.68
CA VAL A 10 14.48 71.41 55.54
C VAL A 10 14.99 72.22 56.76
N LYS A 11 14.11 72.68 57.64
CA LYS A 11 14.44 73.58 58.75
C LYS A 11 15.49 73.03 59.73
N ASP A 12 15.42 71.73 60.02
CA ASP A 12 16.31 71.06 60.97
C ASP A 12 17.43 70.26 60.28
N VAL A 13 17.53 70.39 58.96
CA VAL A 13 18.54 69.71 58.13
C VAL A 13 19.81 70.56 58.14
N LYS A 14 20.96 69.92 58.38
CA LYS A 14 22.25 70.61 58.35
C LYS A 14 22.60 71.06 56.93
N GLU A 15 23.35 72.17 56.82
CA GLU A 15 23.70 72.78 55.53
C GLU A 15 24.56 71.88 54.61
N ASP A 16 25.22 70.86 55.18
CA ASP A 16 26.08 69.91 54.48
C ASP A 16 25.38 68.59 54.09
N VAL A 17 24.08 68.46 54.36
CA VAL A 17 23.31 67.24 54.09
C VAL A 17 22.64 67.34 52.71
N ASP A 18 22.72 66.24 51.96
CA ASP A 18 22.03 66.08 50.68
C ASP A 18 20.51 66.07 50.87
N ILE A 19 19.88 67.15 50.41
CA ILE A 19 18.44 67.40 50.53
C ILE A 19 17.63 66.45 49.65
N ASP A 20 18.21 65.88 48.58
CA ASP A 20 17.50 64.99 47.67
C ASP A 20 17.02 63.74 48.40
N ASN A 21 17.83 63.17 49.30
CA ASN A 21 17.46 62.01 50.12
C ASN A 21 16.28 62.29 51.08
N ILE A 22 15.96 63.56 51.36
CA ILE A 22 14.89 63.97 52.27
C ILE A 22 13.61 64.27 51.48
N ILE A 23 13.75 64.86 50.28
CA ILE A 23 12.63 65.25 49.43
C ILE A 23 12.15 64.08 48.56
N GLU A 24 13.07 63.32 47.95
CA GLU A 24 12.75 62.26 46.99
C GLU A 24 11.76 61.22 47.55
N PRO A 25 11.93 60.64 48.75
CA PRO A 25 11.00 59.62 49.25
C PRO A 25 9.57 60.14 49.44
N LYS A 26 9.41 61.45 49.68
CA LYS A 26 8.10 62.09 49.82
C LYS A 26 7.47 62.47 48.48
N TYR A 27 8.28 62.74 47.45
CA TYR A 27 7.79 63.27 46.16
C TYR A 27 7.81 62.27 45.01
N LEU A 28 8.79 61.38 44.99
CA LEU A 28 9.03 60.39 43.96
C LEU A 28 8.52 59.00 44.41
N THR A 29 7.26 58.95 44.86
CA THR A 29 6.61 57.67 45.15
C THR A 29 6.04 57.05 43.87
N ILE A 30 5.98 55.72 43.82
CA ILE A 30 5.39 54.99 42.68
C ILE A 30 3.96 55.46 42.38
N ASP A 31 3.16 55.75 43.41
CA ASP A 31 1.78 56.19 43.22
C ASP A 31 1.68 57.61 42.64
N LYS A 32 2.59 58.51 43.03
CA LYS A 32 2.70 59.85 42.42
C LYS A 32 3.24 59.79 40.99
N LEU A 33 4.15 58.86 40.70
CA LEU A 33 4.62 58.62 39.33
C LEU A 33 3.48 58.07 38.46
N LYS A 34 2.74 57.07 38.96
CA LYS A 34 1.55 56.52 38.27
C LYS A 34 0.47 57.58 38.04
N SER A 35 0.22 58.46 39.00
CA SER A 35 -0.76 59.54 38.80
C SER A 35 -0.26 60.54 37.75
N LYS A 36 1.02 60.93 37.79
CA LYS A 36 1.62 61.81 36.78
C LYS A 36 1.62 61.24 35.36
N VAL A 37 1.86 59.93 35.20
CA VAL A 37 1.77 59.23 33.90
C VAL A 37 0.33 59.24 33.36
N LYS A 38 -0.67 59.13 34.25
CA LYS A 38 -2.10 59.13 33.89
C LYS A 38 -2.66 60.54 33.64
N SER A 39 -2.10 61.56 34.28
CA SER A 39 -2.48 62.95 34.08
C SER A 39 -2.00 63.46 32.72
N ASN A 40 -2.86 64.18 31.99
CA ASN A 40 -2.54 64.77 30.68
C ASN A 40 -1.58 65.98 30.77
N ASP A 41 -1.18 66.38 31.97
CA ASP A 41 -0.36 67.57 32.21
C ASP A 41 1.14 67.33 31.93
N ASN A 42 1.57 66.07 31.79
CA ASN A 42 2.97 65.71 31.51
C ASN A 42 3.09 64.75 30.32
N ASN A 43 2.91 65.29 29.11
CA ASN A 43 2.99 64.53 27.85
C ASN A 43 4.34 63.83 27.65
N GLU A 44 5.44 64.40 28.13
CA GLU A 44 6.78 63.80 27.99
C GLU A 44 6.92 62.49 28.78
N ILE A 45 6.48 62.47 30.04
CA ILE A 45 6.56 61.28 30.92
C ILE A 45 5.67 60.17 30.36
N LYS A 46 4.47 60.53 29.89
CA LYS A 46 3.54 59.57 29.27
C LYS A 46 4.11 59.01 27.96
N SER A 47 4.64 59.88 27.10
CA SER A 47 5.25 59.48 25.82
C SER A 47 6.44 58.55 26.02
N TRP A 48 7.30 58.84 27.00
CA TRP A 48 8.42 57.97 27.35
C TRP A 48 7.93 56.62 27.88
N PHE A 49 6.96 56.62 28.80
CA PHE A 49 6.41 55.38 29.36
C PHE A 49 5.74 54.48 28.31
N ASP A 50 4.97 55.07 27.39
CA ASP A 50 4.35 54.33 26.29
C ASP A 50 5.41 53.79 25.31
N SER A 51 6.44 54.58 24.98
CA SER A 51 7.57 54.12 24.14
C SER A 51 8.30 52.93 24.76
N GLU A 52 8.55 52.95 26.07
CA GLU A 52 9.25 51.87 26.76
C GLU A 52 8.38 50.59 26.80
N LYS A 53 7.07 50.76 27.08
CA LYS A 53 6.10 49.67 27.05
C LYS A 53 6.04 49.03 25.66
N ASP A 54 5.92 49.85 24.61
CA ASP A 54 5.87 49.37 23.23
C ASP A 54 7.16 48.66 22.84
N THR A 55 8.33 49.21 23.21
CA THR A 55 9.63 48.58 22.96
C THR A 55 9.73 47.20 23.59
N HIS A 56 9.37 47.06 24.86
CA HIS A 56 9.38 45.78 25.56
C HIS A 56 8.34 44.81 25.02
N SER A 57 7.13 45.26 24.73
CA SER A 57 6.08 44.43 24.13
C SER A 57 6.48 43.94 22.74
N SER A 58 6.99 44.82 21.88
CA SER A 58 7.51 44.45 20.55
C SER A 58 8.64 43.45 20.66
N LYS A 59 9.64 43.70 21.53
CA LYS A 59 10.75 42.75 21.71
C LYS A 59 10.28 41.40 22.24
N SER A 60 9.31 41.38 23.15
CA SER A 60 8.75 40.15 23.72
C SER A 60 7.98 39.34 22.67
N LEU A 61 7.22 40.04 21.83
CA LEU A 61 6.50 39.44 20.70
C LEU A 61 7.45 38.89 19.65
N GLU A 62 8.48 39.65 19.27
CA GLU A 62 9.50 39.18 18.33
C GLU A 62 10.27 37.98 18.91
N THR A 63 10.64 38.02 20.18
CA THR A 63 11.30 36.89 20.86
C THR A 63 10.39 35.65 20.89
N TRP A 64 9.09 35.84 21.15
CA TRP A 64 8.12 34.74 21.13
C TRP A 64 7.97 34.16 19.72
N LYS A 65 7.82 35.01 18.69
CA LYS A 65 7.74 34.60 17.28
C LYS A 65 9.00 33.87 16.81
N SER A 66 10.18 34.35 17.21
CA SER A 66 11.46 33.75 16.83
C SER A 66 11.83 32.53 17.66
N GLY A 67 11.26 32.40 18.86
CA GLY A 67 11.46 31.27 19.76
C GLY A 67 10.71 30.02 19.30
N SER A 68 11.07 28.88 19.88
CA SER A 68 10.48 27.58 19.54
C SER A 68 8.95 27.57 19.70
N GLY A 69 8.41 28.17 20.76
CA GLY A 69 6.97 28.16 21.02
C GLY A 69 6.12 28.92 19.97
N GLY A 70 6.59 30.06 19.46
CA GLY A 70 5.87 30.81 18.42
C GLY A 70 5.95 30.14 17.06
N GLN A 71 7.11 29.55 16.73
CA GLN A 71 7.29 28.77 15.51
C GLN A 71 6.46 27.49 15.53
N GLU A 72 6.48 26.74 16.63
CA GLU A 72 5.64 25.54 16.82
C GLU A 72 4.15 25.87 16.71
N TYR A 73 3.70 26.97 17.32
CA TYR A 73 2.32 27.42 17.20
C TYR A 73 1.93 27.77 15.75
N ALA A 74 2.80 28.49 15.02
CA ALA A 74 2.56 28.84 13.63
C ALA A 74 2.50 27.58 12.73
N VAL A 75 3.39 26.62 12.97
CA VAL A 75 3.44 25.34 12.28
C VAL A 75 2.18 24.50 12.58
N GLN A 76 1.74 24.45 13.84
CA GLN A 76 0.52 23.77 14.23
C GLN A 76 -0.71 24.37 13.53
N LYS A 77 -0.84 25.70 13.55
CA LYS A 77 -1.94 26.41 12.86
C LYS A 77 -1.89 26.22 11.35
N TYR A 78 -0.71 26.18 10.76
CA TYR A 78 -0.53 25.88 9.35
C TYR A 78 -1.02 24.47 9.01
N TYR A 79 -0.73 23.45 9.82
CA TYR A 79 -1.23 22.09 9.59
C TYR A 79 -2.70 21.88 9.94
N GLU A 80 -3.28 22.67 10.85
CA GLU A 80 -4.74 22.68 11.06
C GLU A 80 -5.48 23.15 9.79
N LEU A 81 -4.92 24.15 9.09
CA LEU A 81 -5.49 24.69 7.85
C LEU A 81 -5.14 23.86 6.60
N TYR A 82 -3.97 23.20 6.62
CA TYR A 82 -3.46 22.37 5.52
C TYR A 82 -3.04 20.98 6.02
N PRO A 83 -3.99 20.10 6.38
CA PRO A 83 -3.69 18.77 6.91
C PRO A 83 -2.85 17.91 5.96
N ASP A 84 -3.07 18.05 4.66
CA ASP A 84 -2.40 17.29 3.60
C ASP A 84 -0.91 17.63 3.44
N ARG A 85 -0.47 18.77 4.01
CA ARG A 85 0.93 19.25 3.97
C ARG A 85 1.70 19.00 5.26
N LYS A 86 1.08 18.36 6.25
CA LYS A 86 1.79 17.92 7.45
C LYS A 86 2.91 16.95 7.02
N PRO A 87 4.19 17.23 7.32
CA PRO A 87 5.26 16.27 7.13
C PRO A 87 4.83 15.00 7.85
N LYS A 88 4.84 13.88 7.13
CA LYS A 88 4.70 12.57 7.76
C LYS A 88 5.78 12.50 8.82
N ASP A 89 5.37 12.24 10.07
CA ASP A 89 6.31 12.03 11.16
C ASP A 89 7.30 10.95 10.69
N PRO A 90 8.60 10.98 11.02
CA PRO A 90 9.52 9.88 10.67
C PRO A 90 8.98 8.50 11.10
N LYS A 91 8.14 8.46 12.15
CA LYS A 91 7.36 7.28 12.53
C LYS A 91 6.29 6.89 11.51
N ASP A 92 5.61 7.84 10.88
CA ASP A 92 4.65 7.58 9.82
C ASP A 92 5.32 7.06 8.54
N GLU A 93 6.52 7.56 8.20
CA GLU A 93 7.30 7.02 7.09
C GLU A 93 7.74 5.56 7.35
N GLU A 94 8.19 5.27 8.56
CA GLU A 94 8.54 3.91 8.98
C GLU A 94 7.31 2.99 8.98
N ILE A 95 6.16 3.46 9.48
CA ILE A 95 4.88 2.74 9.43
C ILE A 95 4.45 2.50 7.98
N GLU A 96 4.60 3.47 7.07
CA GLU A 96 4.25 3.28 5.67
C GLU A 96 5.16 2.24 5.00
N LYS A 97 6.46 2.28 5.29
CA LYS A 97 7.42 1.28 4.81
C LYS A 97 7.09 -0.12 5.35
N LEU A 98 6.80 -0.24 6.64
CA LEU A 98 6.36 -1.50 7.26
C LEU A 98 5.04 -2.00 6.65
N LYS A 99 4.06 -1.12 6.42
CA LYS A 99 2.81 -1.47 5.74
C LYS A 99 3.05 -1.99 4.33
N ARG A 100 3.95 -1.36 3.56
CA ARG A 100 4.33 -1.83 2.22
C ARG A 100 4.99 -3.21 2.28
N GLN A 101 5.94 -3.41 3.20
CA GLN A 101 6.59 -4.71 3.40
C GLN A 101 5.60 -5.81 3.79
N ILE A 102 4.66 -5.51 4.69
CA ILE A 102 3.60 -6.46 5.08
C ILE A 102 2.68 -6.78 3.91
N ALA A 103 2.31 -5.78 3.09
CA ALA A 103 1.47 -6.01 1.92
C ALA A 103 2.18 -6.87 0.86
N GLU A 104 3.48 -6.65 0.64
CA GLU A 104 4.30 -7.44 -0.26
C GLU A 104 4.45 -8.89 0.23
N ASN A 105 4.77 -9.08 1.51
CA ASN A 105 4.87 -10.40 2.13
C ASN A 105 3.54 -11.16 2.04
N LYS A 106 2.41 -10.51 2.35
CA LYS A 106 1.08 -11.14 2.21
C LYS A 106 0.77 -11.56 0.77
N LYS A 107 1.19 -10.76 -0.21
CA LYS A 107 1.03 -11.12 -1.64
C LYS A 107 1.90 -12.31 -2.01
N LEU A 108 3.12 -12.38 -1.48
CA LEU A 108 4.03 -13.49 -1.71
C LEU A 108 3.52 -14.77 -1.07
N GLU A 109 3.06 -14.72 0.19
CA GLU A 109 2.43 -15.84 0.89
C GLU A 109 1.16 -16.34 0.16
N ALA A 110 0.32 -15.42 -0.34
CA ALA A 110 -0.86 -15.79 -1.12
C ALA A 110 -0.46 -16.53 -2.41
N LYS A 111 0.58 -16.06 -3.11
CA LYS A 111 1.12 -16.74 -4.30
C LYS A 111 1.73 -18.10 -3.96
N GLU A 112 2.44 -18.23 -2.85
CA GLU A 112 3.00 -19.50 -2.41
C GLU A 112 1.91 -20.51 -2.06
N LYS A 113 0.85 -20.09 -1.36
CA LYS A 113 -0.31 -20.93 -1.09
C LYS A 113 -0.98 -21.40 -2.37
N LEU A 114 -1.19 -20.49 -3.33
CA LEU A 114 -1.73 -20.85 -4.64
C LEU A 114 -0.80 -21.82 -5.38
N LYS A 115 0.53 -21.63 -5.32
CA LYS A 115 1.52 -22.56 -5.84
C LYS A 115 1.36 -23.95 -5.25
N ILE A 116 1.26 -24.05 -3.93
CA ILE A 116 1.15 -25.33 -3.23
C ILE A 116 -0.14 -26.05 -3.62
N SER A 117 -1.28 -25.36 -3.62
CA SER A 117 -2.56 -25.94 -4.03
C SER A 117 -2.53 -26.40 -5.50
N ALA A 118 -1.95 -25.59 -6.38
CA ALA A 118 -1.77 -25.97 -7.77
C ALA A 118 -0.81 -27.17 -7.92
N LEU A 119 0.30 -27.24 -7.17
CA LEU A 119 1.23 -28.39 -7.19
C LEU A 119 0.51 -29.67 -6.80
N GLN A 120 -0.31 -29.62 -5.74
CA GLN A 120 -1.11 -30.76 -5.30
C GLN A 120 -2.05 -31.22 -6.41
N LYS A 121 -2.78 -30.31 -7.03
CA LYS A 121 -3.72 -30.63 -8.10
C LYS A 121 -3.06 -31.18 -9.37
N LEU A 122 -1.93 -30.59 -9.80
CA LEU A 122 -1.16 -31.10 -10.93
C LEU A 122 -0.64 -32.52 -10.65
N ASN A 123 -0.21 -32.79 -9.42
CA ASN A 123 0.30 -34.11 -9.02
C ASN A 123 -0.84 -35.16 -8.98
N GLU A 124 -2.03 -34.79 -8.48
CA GLU A 124 -3.23 -35.62 -8.54
C GLU A 124 -3.63 -35.97 -9.98
N ASP A 125 -3.59 -34.98 -10.88
CA ASP A 125 -3.90 -35.14 -12.29
C ASP A 125 -2.75 -35.78 -13.11
N LYS A 126 -1.63 -36.13 -12.47
CA LYS A 126 -0.40 -36.68 -13.08
C LYS A 126 0.15 -35.81 -14.22
N LEU A 127 0.00 -34.49 -14.10
CA LEU A 127 0.49 -33.51 -15.06
C LEU A 127 1.90 -33.03 -14.66
N PRO A 128 2.77 -32.68 -15.64
CA PRO A 128 4.11 -32.18 -15.36
C PRO A 128 4.09 -30.90 -14.51
N THR A 129 4.75 -30.95 -13.34
CA THR A 129 4.81 -29.84 -12.38
C THR A 129 5.68 -28.67 -12.83
N GLU A 130 6.53 -28.87 -13.83
CA GLU A 130 7.41 -27.83 -14.41
C GLU A 130 6.63 -26.64 -14.99
N LEU A 131 5.38 -26.87 -15.41
CA LEU A 131 4.54 -25.85 -16.05
C LEU A 131 3.70 -25.05 -15.07
N ILE A 132 3.87 -25.27 -13.77
CA ILE A 132 3.01 -24.66 -12.77
C ILE A 132 3.08 -23.12 -12.77
N ASP A 133 4.25 -22.55 -13.02
CA ASP A 133 4.43 -21.09 -13.12
C ASP A 133 3.66 -20.47 -14.28
N LYS A 134 3.32 -21.26 -15.32
CA LYS A 134 2.48 -20.82 -16.44
C LYS A 134 0.99 -21.10 -16.22
N LEU A 135 0.65 -21.98 -15.29
CA LEU A 135 -0.73 -22.40 -15.01
C LEU A 135 -1.37 -21.61 -13.86
N ILE A 136 -0.57 -21.02 -12.96
CA ILE A 136 -1.05 -20.18 -11.87
C ILE A 136 -1.60 -18.85 -12.40
N GLY A 137 -2.88 -18.63 -12.16
CA GLY A 137 -3.61 -17.40 -12.49
C GLY A 137 -3.65 -16.39 -11.34
N GLU A 138 -4.55 -15.41 -11.43
CA GLU A 138 -4.75 -14.40 -10.38
C GLU A 138 -5.36 -14.99 -9.10
N ASP A 139 -6.08 -16.10 -9.22
CA ASP A 139 -6.81 -16.75 -8.15
C ASP A 139 -6.86 -18.28 -8.33
N GLU A 140 -7.38 -18.98 -7.32
CA GLU A 140 -7.49 -20.44 -7.31
C GLU A 140 -8.41 -20.96 -8.42
N ASN A 141 -9.46 -20.20 -8.76
CA ASN A 141 -10.41 -20.55 -9.82
C ASN A 141 -9.77 -20.49 -11.21
N THR A 142 -9.11 -19.38 -11.56
CA THR A 142 -8.41 -19.26 -12.86
C THR A 142 -7.28 -20.28 -12.98
N THR A 143 -6.58 -20.57 -11.87
CA THR A 143 -5.56 -21.62 -11.83
C THR A 143 -6.18 -22.99 -12.15
N ASN A 144 -7.30 -23.32 -11.52
CA ASN A 144 -8.02 -24.57 -11.75
C ASN A 144 -8.56 -24.70 -13.19
N GLU A 145 -9.07 -23.61 -13.76
CA GLU A 145 -9.49 -23.58 -15.16
C GLU A 145 -8.31 -23.78 -16.13
N ASN A 146 -7.17 -23.12 -15.87
CA ASN A 146 -5.97 -23.25 -16.70
C ASN A 146 -5.45 -24.70 -16.67
N ILE A 147 -5.41 -25.33 -15.49
CA ILE A 147 -5.04 -26.74 -15.35
C ILE A 147 -6.00 -27.64 -16.15
N SER A 148 -7.31 -27.37 -16.07
CA SER A 148 -8.33 -28.18 -16.75
C SER A 148 -8.24 -28.04 -18.28
N LYS A 149 -8.02 -26.82 -18.79
CA LYS A 149 -7.80 -26.55 -20.22
C LYS A 149 -6.54 -27.24 -20.72
N PHE A 150 -5.46 -27.17 -19.94
CA PHE A 150 -4.19 -27.82 -20.26
C PHE A 150 -4.34 -29.35 -20.32
N LYS A 151 -5.02 -29.94 -19.34
CA LYS A 151 -5.35 -31.37 -19.32
C LYS A 151 -6.13 -31.79 -20.57
N SER A 152 -7.19 -31.07 -20.91
CA SER A 152 -8.00 -31.35 -22.12
C SER A 152 -7.17 -31.29 -23.40
N MET A 153 -6.24 -30.34 -23.51
CA MET A 153 -5.38 -30.20 -24.68
C MET A 153 -4.39 -31.36 -24.80
N ILE A 154 -3.79 -31.79 -23.69
CA ILE A 154 -2.95 -32.99 -23.66
C ILE A 154 -3.74 -34.24 -24.03
N GLU A 155 -4.94 -34.42 -23.48
CA GLU A 155 -5.78 -35.59 -23.79
C GLU A 155 -6.15 -35.65 -25.27
N LYS A 156 -6.44 -34.51 -25.90
CA LYS A 156 -6.66 -34.43 -27.36
C LYS A 156 -5.40 -34.82 -28.13
N VAL A 157 -4.25 -34.26 -27.80
CA VAL A 157 -2.98 -34.59 -28.47
C VAL A 157 -2.65 -36.08 -28.32
N ILE A 158 -2.85 -36.66 -27.14
CA ILE A 158 -2.65 -38.10 -26.91
C ILE A 158 -3.63 -38.92 -27.76
N THR A 159 -4.90 -38.51 -27.85
CA THR A 159 -5.91 -39.21 -28.63
C THR A 159 -5.61 -39.14 -30.13
N ASP A 160 -5.25 -37.96 -30.64
CA ASP A 160 -4.86 -37.75 -32.04
C ASP A 160 -3.59 -38.55 -32.35
N THR A 161 -2.61 -38.56 -31.45
CA THR A 161 -1.38 -39.34 -31.61
C THR A 161 -1.68 -40.83 -31.62
N LYS A 162 -2.54 -41.33 -30.72
CA LYS A 162 -2.98 -42.74 -30.72
C LYS A 162 -3.71 -43.09 -32.00
N GLN A 163 -4.60 -42.22 -32.48
CA GLN A 163 -5.35 -42.42 -33.71
C GLN A 163 -4.41 -42.42 -34.94
N ASN A 164 -3.42 -41.54 -34.96
CA ASN A 164 -2.39 -41.53 -35.99
C ASN A 164 -1.52 -42.80 -35.90
N TYR A 165 -1.13 -43.22 -34.70
CA TYR A 165 -0.41 -44.49 -34.52
C TYR A 165 -1.22 -45.69 -34.97
N THR A 166 -2.52 -45.79 -34.64
CA THR A 166 -3.36 -46.91 -35.09
C THR A 166 -3.63 -46.88 -36.59
N LYS A 167 -3.67 -45.68 -37.22
CA LYS A 167 -3.76 -45.54 -38.67
C LYS A 167 -2.43 -45.88 -39.37
N SER A 168 -1.31 -45.40 -38.85
CA SER A 168 0.03 -45.61 -39.44
C SER A 168 0.58 -47.02 -39.18
N ASN A 169 0.17 -47.66 -38.09
CA ASN A 169 0.55 -49.03 -37.72
C ASN A 169 -0.62 -50.02 -37.89
N SER A 170 -1.68 -49.66 -38.62
CA SER A 170 -2.61 -50.63 -39.18
C SER A 170 -1.87 -51.41 -40.26
N TYR A 171 -1.15 -52.43 -39.82
CA TYR A 171 -0.90 -53.58 -40.65
C TYR A 171 -2.26 -54.19 -40.96
N GLU A 172 -2.79 -53.89 -42.14
CA GLU A 172 -3.75 -54.80 -42.76
C GLU A 172 -2.94 -56.08 -43.05
N PRO A 173 -3.19 -57.20 -42.33
CA PRO A 173 -2.60 -58.46 -42.74
C PRO A 173 -2.98 -58.65 -44.21
N PRO A 174 -2.01 -58.96 -45.10
CA PRO A 174 -2.25 -58.96 -46.53
C PRO A 174 -3.48 -59.81 -46.81
N GLY A 175 -4.54 -59.12 -47.25
CA GLY A 175 -5.78 -59.73 -47.68
C GLY A 175 -5.40 -60.77 -48.72
N GLY A 176 -5.63 -62.03 -48.36
CA GLY A 176 -5.34 -63.17 -49.21
C GLY A 176 -5.93 -62.91 -50.58
N ASN A 177 -5.09 -63.11 -51.59
CA ASN A 177 -5.47 -63.05 -52.98
C ASN A 177 -6.76 -63.86 -53.20
N ASN A 178 -7.68 -63.23 -53.92
CA ASN A 178 -9.05 -63.66 -54.19
C ASN A 178 -9.20 -65.14 -54.55
N ASN A 179 -10.30 -65.75 -54.09
CA ASN A 179 -10.88 -67.06 -54.50
C ASN A 179 -10.51 -68.33 -53.70
N SER A 180 -10.45 -68.29 -52.37
CA SER A 180 -10.57 -69.54 -51.60
C SER A 180 -11.69 -69.41 -50.56
N VAL A 181 -12.80 -70.12 -50.79
CA VAL A 181 -13.83 -70.28 -49.77
C VAL A 181 -13.27 -71.17 -48.67
N LYS A 182 -13.19 -70.67 -47.43
CA LYS A 182 -12.53 -71.38 -46.31
C LYS A 182 -13.50 -71.96 -45.27
N THR A 183 -14.79 -71.62 -45.35
CA THR A 183 -15.79 -72.03 -44.38
C THR A 183 -17.12 -72.33 -45.05
N TYR A 184 -17.91 -73.23 -44.43
CA TYR A 184 -19.24 -73.61 -44.90
C TYR A 184 -20.20 -72.41 -45.01
N GLU A 185 -20.07 -71.42 -44.12
CA GLU A 185 -20.91 -70.22 -44.14
C GLU A 185 -20.65 -69.32 -45.36
N ASP A 186 -19.41 -69.28 -45.83
CA ASP A 186 -19.02 -68.48 -47.00
C ASP A 186 -19.45 -69.15 -48.32
N LEU A 187 -19.65 -70.48 -48.33
CA LEU A 187 -20.29 -71.17 -49.46
C LEU A 187 -21.77 -70.84 -49.55
N ILE A 188 -22.48 -70.86 -48.42
CA ILE A 188 -23.93 -70.63 -48.41
C ILE A 188 -24.26 -69.23 -48.91
N LYS A 189 -23.44 -68.22 -48.57
CA LYS A 189 -23.64 -66.83 -49.03
C LYS A 189 -23.36 -66.64 -50.53
N ASN A 190 -22.53 -67.49 -51.13
CA ASN A 190 -22.15 -67.39 -52.54
C ASN A 190 -22.85 -68.44 -53.43
N ALA A 191 -23.65 -69.33 -52.84
CA ALA A 191 -24.33 -70.43 -53.53
C ALA A 191 -25.27 -69.95 -54.64
N ASP A 192 -25.94 -68.81 -54.45
CA ASP A 192 -26.87 -68.25 -55.45
C ASP A 192 -26.17 -67.82 -56.76
N ASN A 193 -24.84 -67.64 -56.72
CA ASN A 193 -24.04 -67.20 -57.85
C ASN A 193 -23.15 -68.32 -58.45
N MET A 194 -23.35 -69.58 -58.04
CA MET A 194 -22.53 -70.72 -58.44
C MET A 194 -23.38 -71.88 -58.97
N THR A 195 -22.88 -72.63 -59.94
CA THR A 195 -23.58 -73.83 -60.42
C THR A 195 -23.45 -74.96 -59.40
N ALA A 196 -24.41 -75.90 -59.39
CA ALA A 196 -24.39 -77.04 -58.46
C ALA A 196 -23.08 -77.84 -58.50
N GLU A 197 -22.43 -77.92 -59.66
CA GLU A 197 -21.14 -78.58 -59.86
C GLU A 197 -19.98 -77.80 -59.21
N GLN A 198 -19.97 -76.47 -59.37
CA GLN A 198 -18.97 -75.60 -58.74
C GLN A 198 -19.11 -75.57 -57.22
N ILE A 199 -20.34 -75.65 -56.70
CA ILE A 199 -20.60 -75.73 -55.28
C ILE A 199 -20.05 -77.05 -54.71
N ALA A 200 -20.34 -78.19 -55.35
CA ALA A 200 -19.89 -79.50 -54.90
C ALA A 200 -18.35 -79.63 -54.85
N GLU A 201 -17.66 -79.07 -55.85
CA GLU A 201 -16.19 -79.05 -55.90
C GLU A 201 -15.60 -78.22 -54.74
N GLN A 202 -16.21 -77.07 -54.42
CA GLN A 202 -15.76 -76.27 -53.28
C GLN A 202 -16.05 -76.93 -51.93
N PHE A 203 -17.18 -77.63 -51.77
CA PHE A 203 -17.45 -78.42 -50.56
C PHE A 203 -16.42 -79.54 -50.35
N SER A 204 -15.92 -80.17 -51.41
CA SER A 204 -14.86 -81.20 -51.30
C SER A 204 -13.48 -80.64 -50.92
N ASN A 205 -13.26 -79.33 -51.12
CA ASN A 205 -12.00 -78.65 -50.83
C ASN A 205 -11.97 -77.99 -49.44
N ILE A 206 -13.08 -78.02 -48.70
CA ILE A 206 -13.14 -77.59 -47.31
C ILE A 206 -12.78 -78.81 -46.43
N GLN A 207 -11.65 -78.72 -45.73
CA GLN A 207 -11.20 -79.69 -44.72
C GLN A 207 -11.80 -79.38 -43.34
#